data_AF-A0A352Z510-F1
#
_entry.id   AF-A0A352Z510-F1
#
_cell.length_a   1.000
_cell.length_b   1.000
_cell.length_c   1.000
_cell.angle_alpha   90.00
_cell.angle_beta   90.00
_cell.angle_gamma   90.00
#
_symmetry.space_group_name_H-M   'P 1'
#
loop_
_entity.id
_entity.type
_entity.pdbx_description
1 polymer ?
#
loop_
_entity_poly.entity_id
_entity_poly.type
_entity_poly.pdbx_seq_one_letter_code
_entity_poly.pdbx_strand_id
1 'polypeptide(L)' 'MSGIFGIVSKKNCATDLLYGTDYHSHMGTEYGGMAVLGQRFYRSIHDISKSQFKSKFFEEYKTMEGN' A
#
# COMPACT_ATOMS: atom_id res chain seq x y z
N MET A 1 12.90 -11.88 3.90
CA MET A 1 11.91 -11.69 4.99
C MET A 1 10.75 -10.88 4.38
N SER A 2 9.56 -10.89 4.97
CA SER A 2 8.40 -10.13 4.46
C SER A 2 7.63 -9.51 5.62
N GLY A 3 6.84 -8.48 5.35
CA GLY A 3 6.01 -7.78 6.32
C GLY A 3 4.61 -7.52 5.76
N ILE A 4 3.62 -7.45 6.65
CA ILE A 4 2.23 -7.11 6.31
C ILE A 4 1.76 -6.04 7.28
N PHE A 5 1.09 -5.02 6.75
CA PHE A 5 0.37 -4.01 7.51
C PHE A 5 -1.08 -3.95 7.01
N GLY A 6 -2.03 -3.76 7.93
CA GLY A 6 -3.45 -3.72 7.60
C GLY A 6 -4.21 -2.75 8.49
N ILE A 7 -5.25 -2.13 7.93
CA ILE A 7 -6.12 -1.19 8.63
C ILE A 7 -7.57 -1.48 8.24
N VAL A 8 -8.48 -1.35 9.20
CA VAL A 8 -9.93 -1.43 9.00
C VAL A 8 -10.56 -0.15 9.55
N SER A 9 -11.34 0.52 8.73
CA SER A 9 -11.96 1.82 9.06
C SER A 9 -13.34 1.96 8.43
N LYS A 10 -14.17 2.81 9.02
CA LYS A 10 -15.45 3.29 8.46
C LYS A 10 -15.29 4.52 7.54
N LYS A 11 -14.05 4.97 7.34
CA LYS A 11 -13.65 6.09 6.48
C LYS A 11 -12.45 5.65 5.63
N ASN A 12 -12.22 6.34 4.52
CA ASN A 12 -11.13 5.99 3.61
C ASN A 12 -9.79 5.97 4.38
N CYS A 13 -9.10 4.85 4.29
CA CYS A 13 -7.87 4.55 5.02
C CYS A 13 -6.68 4.25 4.10
N ALA A 14 -6.79 4.56 2.79
CA ALA A 14 -5.71 4.30 1.83
C ALA A 14 -4.40 5.03 2.17
N THR A 15 -4.50 6.26 2.69
CA THR A 15 -3.34 7.04 3.15
C THR A 15 -2.63 6.36 4.32
N ASP A 16 -3.39 5.94 5.34
CA ASP A 16 -2.83 5.27 6.52
C ASP A 16 -2.23 3.91 6.15
N LEU A 17 -2.89 3.17 5.24
CA LEU A 17 -2.38 1.92 4.69
C LEU A 17 -1.05 2.13 3.96
N LEU A 18 -0.92 3.18 3.14
CA LEU A 18 0.33 3.51 2.43
C LEU A 18 1.47 3.73 3.42
N TYR A 19 1.29 4.63 4.39
CA TYR A 19 2.36 5.00 5.31
C TYR A 19 2.72 3.87 6.28
N GLY A 20 1.74 3.10 6.76
CA GLY A 20 2.01 1.95 7.60
C GLY A 20 2.69 0.79 6.86
N THR A 21 2.38 0.60 5.58
CA THR A 21 3.08 -0.39 4.74
C THR A 21 4.50 0.08 4.41
N ASP A 22 4.68 1.36 4.06
CA ASP A 22 5.99 1.95 3.76
C ASP A 22 6.96 1.85 4.94
N TYR A 23 6.47 2.03 6.18
CA TYR A 23 7.27 1.87 7.40
C TYR A 23 7.90 0.47 7.50
N HIS A 24 7.16 -0.58 7.10
CA HIS A 24 7.63 -1.97 7.13
C HIS A 24 8.35 -2.39 5.84
N SER A 25 8.47 -1.52 4.83
CA SER A 25 9.04 -1.88 3.51
C SER A 25 10.50 -2.36 3.59
N HIS A 26 11.24 -1.96 4.62
CA HIS A 26 12.61 -2.46 4.87
C HIS A 26 12.67 -3.97 5.16
N MET A 27 11.55 -4.59 5.55
CA MET A 27 11.47 -6.03 5.81
C MET A 27 11.45 -6.87 4.52
N GLY A 28 11.14 -6.28 3.36
CA GLY A 28 11.09 -6.96 2.07
C GLY A 28 11.32 -6.01 0.91
N THR A 29 12.39 -6.24 0.13
CA THR A 29 12.89 -5.26 -0.84
C THR A 29 12.70 -5.67 -2.30
N GLU A 30 12.00 -6.75 -2.60
CA GLU A 30 11.80 -7.21 -4.00
C GLU A 30 10.48 -6.71 -4.58
N TYR A 31 9.37 -7.01 -3.91
CA TYR A 31 8.02 -6.62 -4.33
C TYR A 31 7.25 -5.97 -3.20
N GLY A 32 6.50 -4.93 -3.53
CA GLY A 32 5.53 -4.29 -2.66
C GLY A 32 4.13 -4.39 -3.24
N GLY A 33 3.11 -4.41 -2.39
CA GLY A 33 1.72 -4.41 -2.83
C GLY A 33 0.79 -3.68 -1.87
N MET A 34 -0.31 -3.16 -2.41
CA MET A 34 -1.42 -2.59 -1.65
C MET A 34 -2.74 -3.12 -2.20
N ALA A 35 -3.71 -3.30 -1.31
CA ALA A 35 -5.09 -3.59 -1.67
C ALA A 35 -6.04 -2.82 -0.76
N VAL A 36 -7.09 -2.24 -1.33
CA VAL A 36 -8.09 -1.44 -0.62
C VAL A 36 -9.48 -1.88 -1.09
N LEU A 37 -10.39 -2.07 -0.14
CA LEU A 37 -11.79 -2.37 -0.40
C LEU A 37 -12.67 -1.17 -0.03
N GLY A 38 -13.39 -0.64 -1.02
CA GLY A 38 -14.49 0.32 -0.86
C GLY A 38 -15.67 -0.08 -1.74
N GLN A 39 -16.21 0.86 -2.53
CA GLN A 39 -17.25 0.53 -3.54
C GLN A 39 -16.75 -0.44 -4.62
N ARG A 40 -15.45 -0.42 -4.91
CA ARG A 40 -14.76 -1.40 -5.74
C ARG A 40 -13.50 -1.89 -5.03
N PHE A 41 -12.98 -3.00 -5.51
CA PHE A 41 -11.71 -3.55 -5.03
C PHE A 41 -10.54 -2.99 -5.84
N TYR A 42 -9.60 -2.36 -5.15
CA TYR A 42 -8.35 -1.85 -5.72
C TYR A 42 -7.20 -2.77 -5.31
N ARG A 43 -6.29 -3.05 -6.24
CA ARG A 43 -5.03 -3.76 -5.93
C ARG A 43 -3.92 -3.32 -6.86
N SER A 44 -2.70 -3.30 -6.35
CA SER A 44 -1.50 -3.16 -7.17
C SER A 44 -0.29 -3.82 -6.53
N ILE A 45 0.64 -4.25 -7.39
CA ILE A 45 1.90 -4.89 -7.01
C ILE A 45 2.98 -4.30 -7.89
N HIS A 46 4.09 -3.85 -7.29
CA HIS A 46 5.21 -3.24 -8.00
C HIS A 46 6.53 -3.88 -7.57
N ASP A 47 7.48 -3.95 -8.50
CA ASP A 47 8.89 -4.21 -8.21
C ASP A 47 9.49 -2.99 -7.49
N ILE A 48 10.07 -3.23 -6.31
CA ILE A 48 10.71 -2.24 -5.44
C ILE A 48 12.20 -2.53 -5.21
N SER A 49 12.79 -3.48 -5.96
CA SER A 49 14.21 -3.85 -5.87
C SER A 49 15.18 -2.69 -6.10
N LYS A 50 14.74 -1.67 -6.85
CA LYS A 50 15.55 -0.49 -7.21
C LYS A 50 14.89 0.84 -6.83
N SER A 51 13.83 0.82 -6.03
CA SER A 51 13.07 2.02 -5.70
C SER A 51 12.36 1.91 -4.37
N GLN A 52 12.18 3.03 -3.68
CA GLN A 52 11.38 3.07 -2.45
C GLN A 52 9.91 2.70 -2.74
N PHE A 53 9.30 1.97 -1.82
CA PHE A 53 7.88 1.60 -1.89
C PHE A 53 7.00 2.83 -2.09
N LYS A 54 7.10 3.84 -1.20
CA LYS A 54 6.31 5.07 -1.30
C LYS A 54 6.33 5.71 -2.69
N SER A 55 7.51 5.82 -3.33
CA SER A 55 7.63 6.45 -4.65
C SER A 55 6.85 5.71 -5.74
N LYS A 56 6.69 4.39 -5.65
CA LYS A 56 5.91 3.59 -6.61
C LYS A 56 4.41 3.73 -6.41
N PHE A 57 3.97 3.91 -5.17
CA PHE A 57 2.54 3.92 -4.83
C PHE A 57 1.97 5.35 -4.63
N PHE A 58 2.80 6.41 -4.60
CA PHE A 58 2.37 7.77 -4.25
C PHE A 58 1.28 8.37 -5.15
N GLU A 59 1.27 8.09 -6.45
CA GLU A 59 0.16 8.56 -7.29
C GLU A 59 -1.02 7.58 -7.27
N GLU A 60 -0.75 6.28 -7.15
CA GLU A 60 -1.76 5.25 -7.23
C GLU A 60 -2.68 5.21 -6.01
N TYR A 61 -2.14 5.38 -4.79
CA TYR A 61 -2.95 5.33 -3.56
C TYR A 61 -4.05 6.39 -3.53
N LYS A 62 -3.83 7.54 -4.19
CA LYS A 62 -4.82 8.63 -4.28
C LYS A 62 -6.08 8.21 -5.03
N THR A 63 -5.97 7.21 -5.89
CA THR A 63 -7.10 6.64 -6.64
C THR A 63 -7.77 5.47 -5.91
N MET A 64 -7.16 4.97 -4.82
CA MET A 64 -7.70 3.87 -4.03
C MET A 64 -8.69 4.41 -3.00
N GLU A 65 -9.97 4.24 -3.29
CA GLU A 65 -11.07 4.68 -2.41
C GLU A 65 -11.55 3.53 -1.53
N GLY A 66 -11.18 3.56 -0.24
CA GLY A 66 -11.75 2.69 0.79
C GLY A 66 -13.12 3.17 1.27
N ASN A 67 -13.76 2.36 2.14
CA ASN A 67 -15.06 2.64 2.78
C ASN A 67 -15.23 4.08 3.28
#